data_AF-C5L5R0-F1
#
_entry.id   AF-C5L5R0-F1
#
_cell.length_a   1.000
_cell.length_b   1.000
_cell.length_c   1.000
_cell.angle_alpha   90.00
_cell.angle_beta   90.00
_cell.angle_gamma   90.00
#
_symmetry.space_group_name_H-M   'P 1'
#
loop_
_entity.id
_entity.type
_entity.pdbx_description
1 polymer ?
#
loop_
_entity_poly.entity_id
_entity_poly.type
_entity_poly.pdbx_seq_one_letter_code
_entity_poly.pdbx_strand_id
1 'polypeptide(L)'
;MVDLCLRGCGKLNGKAVNLFIKRCAALSHIDLFDIPSAAVDSTFAGVRRTCKKLKIIRVGESSSIGLVNANGQEHFVVGLPPV
;
A
#
# COMPACT_ATOMS: atom_id res chain seq x y z
N MET A 1 -9.45 10.06 -10.28
CA MET A 1 -8.25 9.39 -9.74
C MET A 1 -8.40 9.42 -8.24
N VAL A 2 -8.33 8.26 -7.56
CA VAL A 2 -8.49 8.18 -6.10
C VAL A 2 -7.20 7.65 -5.52
N ASP A 3 -6.61 8.43 -4.63
CA ASP A 3 -5.35 8.16 -3.98
C ASP A 3 -5.62 8.02 -2.47
N LEU A 4 -5.12 6.95 -1.86
CA LEU A 4 -5.30 6.69 -0.43
C LEU A 4 -3.95 6.73 0.28
N CYS A 5 -3.72 7.74 1.11
CA CYS A 5 -2.51 7.84 1.93
C CYS A 5 -2.80 7.40 3.37
N LEU A 6 -2.13 6.35 3.81
CA LEU A 6 -2.21 5.80 5.17
C LEU A 6 -0.85 5.83 5.88
N ARG A 7 0.08 6.66 5.39
CA ARG A 7 1.43 6.78 5.92
C ARG A 7 1.43 6.98 7.44
N GLY A 8 2.25 6.23 8.18
CA GLY A 8 2.43 6.37 9.63
C GLY A 8 1.26 5.86 10.47
N CYS A 9 0.27 5.20 9.85
CA CYS A 9 -0.82 4.59 10.60
C CYS A 9 -0.37 3.24 11.20
N GLY A 10 0.55 3.26 12.16
CA GLY A 10 1.11 2.05 12.78
C GLY A 10 0.09 1.18 13.54
N LYS A 11 -1.09 1.73 13.89
CA LYS A 11 -2.21 1.00 14.51
C LYS A 11 -3.24 0.48 13.50
N LEU A 12 -3.01 0.70 12.20
CA LEU A 12 -3.96 0.35 11.18
C LEU A 12 -3.99 -1.17 10.96
N ASN A 13 -5.19 -1.73 11.01
CA ASN A 13 -5.38 -3.16 10.83
C ASN A 13 -5.67 -3.44 9.35
N GLY A 14 -4.92 -4.36 8.73
CA GLY A 14 -5.07 -4.67 7.29
C GLY A 14 -6.49 -5.08 6.89
N LYS A 15 -7.26 -5.62 7.84
CA LYS A 15 -8.70 -5.92 7.66
C LYS A 15 -9.54 -4.66 7.39
N ALA A 16 -9.28 -3.57 8.11
CA ALA A 16 -10.01 -2.31 7.95
C ALA A 16 -9.72 -1.69 6.58
N VAL A 17 -8.45 -1.71 6.17
CA VAL A 17 -8.04 -1.25 4.83
C VAL A 17 -8.68 -2.11 3.75
N ASN A 18 -8.66 -3.43 3.90
CA ASN A 18 -9.30 -4.34 2.94
C ASN A 18 -10.81 -4.05 2.84
N LEU A 19 -11.48 -3.75 3.95
CA LEU A 19 -12.90 -3.35 3.95
C LEU A 19 -13.14 -2.06 3.15
N PHE A 20 -12.25 -1.08 3.30
CA PHE A 20 -12.29 0.19 2.55
C PHE A 20 -12.06 -0.05 1.06
N ILE A 21 -11.02 -0.81 0.72
CA ILE A 21 -10.61 -1.12 -0.65
C ILE A 21 -11.66 -1.93 -1.39
N LYS A 22 -12.39 -2.82 -0.70
CA LYS A 22 -13.55 -3.53 -1.27
C LYS A 22 -14.65 -2.58 -1.78
N ARG A 23 -14.75 -1.37 -1.23
CA ARG A 23 -15.69 -0.35 -1.68
C ARG A 23 -15.08 0.64 -2.68
N CYS A 24 -13.77 0.60 -2.89
CA CYS A 24 -13.04 1.62 -3.64
C CYS A 24 -12.43 1.05 -4.94
N ALA A 25 -13.26 0.54 -5.86
CA ALA A 25 -12.78 -0.06 -7.12
C ALA A 25 -12.02 0.92 -8.06
N ALA A 26 -12.16 2.22 -7.84
CA ALA A 26 -11.49 3.27 -8.61
C ALA A 26 -10.12 3.68 -8.05
N LEU A 27 -9.64 3.02 -6.98
CA LEU A 27 -8.35 3.33 -6.37
C LEU A 27 -7.22 3.21 -7.39
N SER A 28 -6.40 4.25 -7.50
CA SER A 28 -5.31 4.36 -8.45
C SER A 28 -3.96 4.28 -7.74
N HIS A 29 -3.79 4.97 -6.62
CA HIS A 29 -2.62 4.81 -5.73
C HIS A 29 -3.02 4.52 -4.29
N ILE A 30 -2.13 3.81 -3.60
CA ILE A 30 -2.18 3.66 -2.16
C ILE A 30 -0.77 3.83 -1.56
N ASP A 31 -0.68 4.53 -0.44
CA ASP A 31 0.55 4.72 0.33
C ASP A 31 0.38 4.10 1.71
N LEU A 32 1.15 3.04 1.96
CA LEU A 32 1.21 2.24 3.18
C LEU A 32 2.60 2.34 3.82
N PHE A 33 3.28 3.48 3.66
CA PHE A 33 4.57 3.70 4.30
C PHE A 33 4.43 3.72 5.83
N ASP A 34 5.33 3.08 6.55
CA ASP A 34 5.35 2.97 8.01
C ASP A 34 4.07 2.30 8.56
N ILE A 35 3.60 1.27 7.84
CA ILE A 35 2.50 0.39 8.21
C ILE A 35 3.08 -1.00 8.53
N PRO A 36 2.59 -1.69 9.58
CA PRO A 36 3.02 -3.06 9.88
C PRO A 36 2.82 -4.00 8.67
N SER A 37 3.84 -4.79 8.37
CA SER A 37 3.88 -5.74 7.23
C SER A 37 2.64 -6.65 7.14
N ALA A 38 2.14 -7.14 8.28
CA ALA A 38 0.92 -7.94 8.35
C ALA A 38 -0.34 -7.22 7.80
N ALA A 39 -0.42 -5.90 7.99
CA ALA A 39 -1.49 -5.09 7.45
C ALA A 39 -1.33 -4.86 5.94
N VAL A 40 -0.08 -4.69 5.47
CA VAL A 40 0.25 -4.53 4.05
C VAL A 40 -0.16 -5.77 3.25
N ASP A 41 0.22 -6.97 3.69
CA ASP A 41 -0.11 -8.24 3.02
C ASP A 41 -1.63 -8.43 2.85
N SER A 42 -2.35 -8.23 3.95
CA SER A 42 -3.82 -8.31 3.98
C SER A 42 -4.49 -7.28 3.06
N THR A 43 -3.87 -6.10 2.97
CA THR A 43 -4.32 -5.03 2.08
C THR A 43 -4.10 -5.44 0.64
N PHE A 44 -2.89 -5.86 0.28
CA PHE A 44 -2.47 -6.27 -1.06
C PHE A 44 -3.43 -7.32 -1.67
N ALA A 45 -3.75 -8.36 -0.89
CA ALA A 45 -4.69 -9.40 -1.30
C ALA A 45 -6.10 -8.85 -1.63
N GLY A 46 -6.55 -7.84 -0.89
CA GLY A 46 -7.81 -7.15 -1.15
C GLY A 46 -7.76 -6.27 -2.39
N VAL A 47 -6.70 -5.46 -2.54
CA VAL A 47 -6.56 -4.51 -3.64
C VAL A 47 -6.50 -5.22 -4.98
N ARG A 48 -5.75 -6.33 -5.03
CA ARG A 48 -5.58 -7.14 -6.24
C ARG A 48 -6.88 -7.76 -6.74
N ARG A 49 -7.85 -8.02 -5.86
CA ARG A 49 -9.19 -8.52 -6.25
C ARG A 49 -10.14 -7.41 -6.69
N THR A 50 -10.13 -6.28 -6.01
CA THR A 50 -11.17 -5.25 -6.20
C THR A 50 -10.73 -4.09 -7.10
N CYS A 51 -9.51 -3.59 -6.93
CA CYS A 51 -9.04 -2.37 -7.58
C CYS A 51 -8.24 -2.71 -8.83
N LYS A 52 -8.94 -3.03 -9.93
CA LYS A 52 -8.30 -3.29 -11.23
C LYS A 52 -7.62 -2.06 -11.86
N LYS A 53 -7.92 -0.86 -11.34
CA LYS A 53 -7.34 0.41 -11.78
C LYS A 53 -6.16 0.88 -10.94
N LEU A 54 -5.80 0.11 -9.91
CA LEU A 54 -4.63 0.42 -9.11
C LEU A 54 -3.40 0.42 -10.02
N LYS A 55 -2.46 1.31 -9.77
CA LYS A 55 -1.21 1.42 -10.53
C LYS A 55 0.00 1.30 -9.63
N ILE A 56 -0.01 1.99 -8.49
CA ILE A 56 1.13 2.07 -7.58
C ILE A 56 0.66 1.84 -6.14
N ILE A 57 1.43 1.02 -5.43
CA ILE A 57 1.35 0.75 -4.01
C ILE A 57 2.70 1.15 -3.44
N ARG A 58 2.71 2.17 -2.59
CA ARG A 58 3.87 2.50 -1.77
C ARG A 58 3.80 1.67 -0.50
N VAL A 59 4.84 0.92 -0.24
CA VAL A 59 5.04 0.17 1.01
C VAL A 59 6.42 0.51 1.52
N GLY A 60 6.65 0.40 2.81
CA GLY A 60 7.97 0.70 3.35
C GLY A 60 7.91 0.99 4.82
N GLU A 61 9.07 1.11 5.40
CA GLU A 61 9.32 1.40 6.80
C GLU A 61 10.33 2.55 6.84
N SER A 62 10.52 3.21 7.98
CA SER A 62 11.45 4.34 8.11
C SER A 62 12.86 4.08 7.55
N SER A 63 13.24 2.81 7.37
CA SER A 63 14.54 2.37 6.82
C SER A 63 14.53 1.96 5.33
N SER A 64 13.37 1.77 4.71
CA SER A 64 13.25 1.16 3.36
C SER A 64 11.96 1.59 2.65
N ILE A 65 12.05 2.05 1.39
CA ILE A 65 10.88 2.33 0.55
C ILE A 65 10.76 1.26 -0.56
N GLY A 66 9.65 0.54 -0.57
CA GLY A 66 9.24 -0.35 -1.67
C GLY A 66 8.15 0.28 -2.53
N LEU A 67 8.33 0.30 -3.84
CA LEU A 67 7.27 0.64 -4.79
C LEU A 67 6.78 -0.63 -5.44
N VAL A 68 5.55 -1.04 -5.16
CA VAL A 68 4.93 -2.20 -5.78
C VAL A 68 3.94 -1.71 -6.83
N ASN A 69 4.01 -2.23 -8.06
CA ASN A 69 2.96 -1.95 -9.02
C ASN A 69 1.73 -2.83 -8.75
N ALA A 70 0.59 -2.47 -9.33
CA ALA A 70 -0.65 -3.23 -9.15
C ALA A 70 -0.65 -4.64 -9.73
N ASN A 71 0.32 -4.97 -10.60
CA ASN A 71 0.52 -6.32 -11.09
C ASN A 71 1.30 -7.20 -10.09
N GLY A 72 1.75 -6.63 -8.97
CA GLY A 72 2.57 -7.31 -7.98
C GLY A 72 4.05 -7.38 -8.34
N GLN A 73 4.51 -6.58 -9.31
CA GLN A 73 5.95 -6.42 -9.54
C GLN A 73 6.48 -5.39 -8.54
N GLU A 74 7.40 -5.85 -7.72
CA GLU A 74 8.05 -5.09 -6.67
C GLU A 74 9.27 -4.37 -7.26
N HIS A 75 9.26 -3.05 -7.20
CA HIS A 75 10.43 -2.21 -7.44
C HIS A 75 10.92 -1.71 -6.08
N PHE A 76 11.87 -2.45 -5.51
CA PHE A 76 12.56 -2.03 -4.30
C PHE A 76 13.44 -0.83 -4.61
N VAL A 77 13.07 0.34 -4.09
CA VAL A 77 13.94 1.53 -4.10
C VAL A 77 14.66 1.53 -2.76
N VAL A 78 15.76 0.79 -2.68
CA VAL A 78 16.66 0.88 -1.53
C VAL A 78 17.24 2.29 -1.54
N GLY A 79 16.78 3.13 -0.63
CA GLY A 79 17.13 4.54 -0.63
C GLY A 79 16.74 5.19 0.68
N LEU A 80 17.62 5.10 1.66
CA LEU A 80 17.85 6.22 2.56
C LEU A 80 19.07 6.99 2.02
N PRO A 81 19.02 8.31 2.06
CA PRO A 81 19.92 8.94 3.02
C PRO A 81 19.12 9.48 4.21
N PRO A 82 19.52 9.18 5.46
CA PRO A 82 19.15 10.01 6.59
C PRO A 82 19.82 11.38 6.42
N VAL A 83 19.09 12.45 6.79
CA VAL A 83 19.69 13.77 7.08
C VAL A 83 20.30 13.74 8.48
#